data_AF-A0A930K6A8-F1
#
_entry.id   AF-A0A930K6A8-F1
#
_cell.length_a   1.000
_cell.length_b   1.000
_cell.length_c   1.000
_cell.angle_alpha   90.00
_cell.angle_beta   90.00
_cell.angle_gamma   90.00
#
_symmetry.space_group_name_H-M   'P 1'
#
loop_
_entity.id
_entity.type
_entity.pdbx_description
1 polymer ?
#
loop_
_entity_poly.entity_id
_entity_poly.type
_entity_poly.pdbx_seq_one_letter_code
_entity_poly.pdbx_strand_id
1 'polypeptide(L)' 'HECLSVNPNSHQVESADEIDMSWFEGVETVGICGATSTPKWLMEECRDEILRRTK' A
#
# COMPACT_ATOMS: atom_id res chain seq x y z
N HIS A 1 -12.61 3.88 -1.99
CA HIS A 1 -13.65 3.13 -2.74
C HIS A 1 -13.35 3.05 -4.23
N GLU A 2 -12.91 4.13 -4.88
CA GLU A 2 -12.57 4.11 -6.32
C GLU A 2 -11.51 3.06 -6.70
N CYS A 3 -10.44 2.89 -5.91
CA CYS A 3 -9.43 1.87 -6.22
C CYS A 3 -9.99 0.44 -6.09
N LEU A 4 -10.82 0.20 -5.07
CA LEU A 4 -11.40 -1.11 -4.79
C LEU A 4 -12.41 -1.54 -5.88
N SER A 5 -13.10 -0.60 -6.52
CA SER A 5 -14.02 -0.90 -7.62
C SER A 5 -13.29 -1.34 -8.90
N VAL A 6 -12.03 -0.90 -9.09
CA VAL A 6 -11.20 -1.24 -10.26
C VAL A 6 -10.30 -2.45 -9.99
N ASN A 7 -9.71 -2.53 -8.79
CA ASN A 7 -8.85 -3.62 -8.36
C ASN A 7 -9.32 -4.15 -7.00
N PRO A 8 -9.92 -5.35 -6.93
CA PRO A 8 -10.37 -5.96 -5.68
C PRO A 8 -9.26 -6.19 -4.65
N ASN A 9 -7.98 -6.23 -5.07
CA ASN A 9 -6.82 -6.33 -4.19
C ASN A 9 -6.32 -4.95 -3.71
N SER A 10 -7.20 -3.95 -3.64
CA SER A 10 -6.87 -2.62 -3.11
C SER A 10 -7.21 -2.55 -1.63
N HIS A 11 -6.22 -2.22 -0.81
CA HIS A 11 -6.39 -2.12 0.64
C HIS A 11 -6.23 -0.67 1.08
N GLN A 12 -7.09 -0.23 2.00
CA GLN A 12 -6.96 1.08 2.63
C GLN A 12 -6.21 0.91 3.95
N VAL A 13 -5.15 1.68 4.13
CA VAL A 13 -4.34 1.73 5.35
C VAL A 13 -4.13 3.17 5.77
N GLU A 14 -4.03 3.43 7.07
CA GLU A 14 -3.71 4.76 7.61
C GLU A 14 -2.22 4.92 7.95
N SER A 15 -1.50 3.80 8.09
CA SER A 15 -0.08 3.76 8.43
C SER A 15 0.63 2.54 7.84
N ALA A 16 1.97 2.56 7.83
CA ALA A 16 2.77 1.45 7.31
C ALA A 16 2.63 0.16 8.15
N ASP A 17 2.28 0.28 9.43
CA ASP A 17 2.13 -0.86 10.34
C ASP A 17 0.87 -1.70 10.08
N GLU A 18 -0.12 -1.12 9.41
CA GLU A 18 -1.36 -1.82 9.01
C GLU A 18 -1.18 -2.68 7.75
N ILE A 19 -0.01 -2.62 7.11
CA ILE A 19 0.29 -3.39 5.91
C ILE A 19 0.44 -4.87 6.27
N ASP A 20 -0.46 -5.70 5.75
CA ASP A 20 -0.37 -7.16 5.85
C ASP A 20 0.45 -7.72 4.69
N MET A 21 1.50 -8.48 5.03
CA MET A 21 2.40 -9.04 4.02
C MET A 21 1.77 -10.13 3.16
N SER A 22 0.68 -10.76 3.64
CA SER A 22 -0.06 -11.75 2.86
C SER A 22 -0.68 -11.15 1.60
N TRP A 23 -0.91 -9.82 1.55
CA TRP A 23 -1.44 -9.13 0.37
C TRP A 23 -0.50 -9.16 -0.83
N PHE A 24 0.79 -9.41 -0.60
CA PHE A 24 1.82 -9.40 -1.64
C PHE A 24 2.21 -10.81 -2.13
N GLU A 25 1.58 -11.87 -1.62
CA GLU A 25 1.84 -13.23 -2.08
C GLU A 25 1.51 -13.39 -3.57
N GLY A 26 2.52 -13.72 -4.38
CA GLY A 26 2.36 -13.86 -5.83
C GLY A 26 2.15 -12.54 -6.59
N VAL A 27 2.37 -11.39 -5.94
CA VAL A 27 2.25 -10.07 -6.55
C VAL A 27 3.62 -9.56 -6.99
N GLU A 28 3.77 -9.22 -8.28
CA GLU A 28 5.04 -8.70 -8.82
C GLU A 28 5.16 -7.17 -8.72
N THR A 29 4.03 -6.45 -8.71
CA THR A 29 4.01 -4.98 -8.71
C THR A 29 2.94 -4.44 -7.78
N VAL A 30 3.26 -3.33 -7.10
CA VAL A 30 2.38 -2.67 -6.13
C VAL A 30 2.28 -1.19 -6.47
N GLY A 31 1.05 -0.66 -6.46
CA GLY A 31 0.78 0.77 -6.57
C GLY A 31 0.39 1.36 -5.21
N ILE A 32 0.89 2.56 -4.92
CA ILE A 32 0.56 3.32 -3.69
C ILE A 32 -0.01 4.67 -4.11
N CYS A 33 -1.20 5.01 -3.58
CA CYS A 33 -1.82 6.31 -3.79
C CYS A 33 -2.38 6.85 -2.46
N GLY A 34 -2.42 8.18 -2.33
CA GLY A 34 -2.92 8.87 -1.15
C GLY A 34 -4.12 9.77 -1.47
N ALA A 35 -4.86 10.17 -0.43
CA ALA A 35 -5.91 11.17 -0.53
C ALA A 35 -5.29 12.59 -0.57
N THR A 36 -6.13 13.62 -0.76
CA THR A 36 -5.69 15.02 -0.84
C THR A 36 -4.90 15.48 0.39
N SER A 37 -5.21 14.94 1.58
CA SER A 37 -4.56 15.29 2.85
C SER A 37 -3.39 14.38 3.23
N THR A 38 -3.10 13.34 2.44
CA THR A 38 -2.05 12.37 2.76
C THR A 38 -0.68 12.93 2.36
N PRO A 39 0.25 13.15 3.31
CA PRO A 39 1.54 13.70 2.99
C PRO A 39 2.42 12.67 2.26
N LYS A 40 3.32 13.15 1.40
CA LYS A 40 4.20 12.29 0.58
C LYS A 40 5.04 11.34 1.42
N TRP A 41 5.59 11.81 2.54
CA TRP A 41 6.47 11.00 3.40
C TRP A 41 5.76 9.75 3.93
N LEU A 42 4.45 9.80 4.19
CA LEU A 42 3.69 8.66 4.68
C LEU A 42 3.54 7.58 3.60
N MET A 43 3.34 7.98 2.34
CA MET A 43 3.33 7.03 1.21
C MET A 43 4.72 6.43 0.98
N GLU A 44 5.78 7.22 1.15
CA GLU A 44 7.16 6.74 1.06
C GLU A 44 7.51 5.76 2.19
N GLU A 45 7.01 6.01 3.40
CA GLU A 45 7.13 5.10 4.55
C GLU A 45 6.45 3.75 4.26
N CYS A 46 5.22 3.75 3.73
CA CYS A 46 4.55 2.52 3.29
C CYS A 46 5.35 1.77 2.21
N ARG A 47 5.90 2.49 1.22
CA ARG A 47 6.76 1.89 0.18
C ARG A 47 7.98 1.22 0.83
N ASP A 48 8.66 1.93 1.70
CA ASP A 48 9.89 1.45 2.33
C ASP A 48 9.62 0.24 3.22
N GLU A 49 8.45 0.20 3.86
CA GLU A 49 7.99 -0.94 4.65
C GLU A 49 7.80 -2.19 3.80
N ILE A 50 7.10 -2.05 2.67
CA ILE A 50 6.90 -3.14 1.73
C ILE A 50 8.26 -3.64 1.23
N LEU A 51 9.12 -2.73 0.74
CA LEU A 51 10.45 -3.10 0.25
C LEU A 51 11.35 -3.74 1.31
N ARG A 52 11.16 -3.41 2.58
CA ARG A 52 11.90 -4.00 3.70
C ARG A 52 11.46 -5.43 3.99
N ARG A 53 10.17 -5.74 3.83
CA ARG A 53 9.57 -7.03 4.19
C ARG A 53 9.44 -8.01 3.01
N THR A 54 9.49 -7.54 1.76
CA THR A 54 9.43 -8.39 0.56
C THR A 54 10.81 -8.74 -0.03
N LYS A 55 11.90 -8.47 0.71
CA LYS A 55 13.28 -8.86 0.36
C LYS A 55 13.64 -10.26 0.81
#